data_AF-A0A2D5QLX5-F1
#
_entry.id   AF-A0A2D5QLX5-F1
#
_cell.length_a   1.000
_cell.length_b   1.000
_cell.length_c   1.000
_cell.angle_alpha   90.00
_cell.angle_beta   90.00
_cell.angle_gamma   90.00
#
_symmetry.space_group_name_H-M   'P 1'
#
loop_
_entity.id
_entity.type
_entity.pdbx_description
1 polymer ?
#
loop_
_entity_poly.entity_id
_entity_poly.type
_entity_poly.pdbx_seq_one_letter_code
_entity_poly.pdbx_strand_id
1 'polypeptide(L)'
;MLYKRKKNLESSSMISLLYRLIVVGQILCLLSSCQDDSISGSSRIEYESVQAESSSFAVDLPEPNRLRESGLPAYISQEEHSISKQDQFDLRGDFRSIYGPTGTPLGSTRSIAEFEATEAVLISWDNNHAEYLFNLIRLSASRAKVWVLTRSVTESKQLETALIRDGVTPERLGFFEYRHESVWTRDYGPWTIVNEQGQPALVDFKYYRERRRDDAIPTLISRHFSVPVYRPELEIEGGNFMSDGSGRCFFSSSVLKVNFAKDNQDLADLFYEYLGCTQALVLEPLIGEGTGHIDMFAKLTGPNTMLLGEYDRSIDPMNRALLERNAQRIEAFAQQNNWPLEIVRIPMPAPRRSGAYPSYTNSLIVNDLVIVPIYPSQRQFQSQAQDAYQEAFSNLYEIVFIDADLIIEMGGAVHCTTMGFVQAPNLVDPAGQDTTPRLPEDSLMPSLDNTSSSLIFSSNTAKSIPDLGEIYDRITVSIDNPDTLSDRFQVKLKLSHGYPSDLRISLLHQNQEIVLYNRDNSNSTELEKDFVIARPQNYNPNGDWTLLIEDLEAQDNGVLASWSLSF
;
A
#
# COMPACT_ATOMS: atom_id res chain seq x y z
N MET A 1 47.65 -19.23 28.21
CA MET A 1 48.41 -19.26 26.94
C MET A 1 47.43 -19.06 25.80
N LEU A 2 47.48 -17.88 25.20
CA LEU A 2 46.59 -17.38 24.14
C LEU A 2 47.07 -17.87 22.76
N TYR A 3 46.13 -18.35 21.95
CA TYR A 3 46.32 -18.65 20.53
C TYR A 3 45.69 -17.50 19.70
N LYS A 4 46.46 -16.96 18.74
CA LYS A 4 46.10 -15.82 17.88
C LYS A 4 45.06 -16.23 16.82
N ARG A 5 43.97 -15.45 16.73
CA ARG A 5 43.14 -15.26 15.52
C ARG A 5 43.16 -13.78 15.18
N LYS A 6 43.65 -13.41 13.99
CA LYS A 6 43.41 -12.11 13.35
C LYS A 6 43.69 -12.24 11.84
N LYS A 7 42.62 -12.29 11.04
CA LYS A 7 42.53 -11.85 9.64
C LYS A 7 41.14 -12.20 9.11
N ASN A 8 40.36 -11.17 8.78
CA ASN A 8 39.28 -11.09 7.77
C ASN A 8 38.29 -10.01 8.19
N LEU A 9 38.63 -8.74 7.93
CA LEU A 9 37.71 -7.59 8.08
C LEU A 9 38.07 -6.38 7.19
N GLU A 10 38.95 -6.53 6.19
CA GLU A 10 39.42 -5.37 5.38
C GLU A 10 39.00 -5.40 3.89
N SER A 11 38.18 -6.35 3.43
CA SER A 11 37.76 -6.39 2.02
C SER A 11 36.50 -5.59 1.70
N SER A 12 35.64 -5.26 2.68
CA SER A 12 34.35 -4.60 2.42
C SER A 12 34.47 -3.07 2.29
N SER A 13 35.41 -2.43 2.99
CA SER A 13 35.52 -0.96 2.97
C SER A 13 36.26 -0.40 1.75
N MET A 14 37.00 -1.24 1.01
CA MET A 14 37.74 -0.83 -0.19
C MET A 14 36.83 -0.66 -1.41
N ILE A 15 35.70 -1.38 -1.47
CA ILE A 15 34.75 -1.31 -2.59
C ILE A 15 33.93 -0.02 -2.53
N SER A 16 33.52 0.41 -1.33
CA SER A 16 32.83 1.70 -1.08
C SER A 16 33.68 2.92 -1.47
N LEU A 17 35.00 2.86 -1.29
CA LEU A 17 35.89 3.98 -1.58
C LEU A 17 36.13 4.20 -3.09
N LEU A 18 36.14 3.11 -3.88
CA LEU A 18 36.24 3.18 -5.34
C LEU A 18 34.96 3.77 -5.98
N TYR A 19 33.81 3.56 -5.36
CA TYR A 19 32.52 4.11 -5.80
C TYR A 19 32.47 5.65 -5.71
N ARG A 20 33.11 6.23 -4.67
CA ARG A 20 33.13 7.69 -4.43
C ARG A 20 33.92 8.49 -5.48
N LEU A 21 34.88 7.88 -6.16
CA LEU A 21 35.73 8.57 -7.16
C LEU A 21 35.11 8.64 -8.55
N ILE A 22 34.17 7.75 -8.88
CA ILE A 22 33.55 7.68 -10.21
C ILE A 22 32.42 8.72 -10.32
N VAL A 23 31.70 8.99 -9.23
CA VAL A 23 30.55 9.92 -9.20
C VAL A 23 30.97 11.40 -9.32
N VAL A 24 32.18 11.75 -8.86
CA VAL A 24 32.67 13.16 -8.91
C VAL A 24 33.27 13.52 -10.28
N GLY A 25 33.69 12.53 -11.08
CA GLY A 25 34.36 12.73 -12.37
C GLY A 25 33.45 13.07 -13.55
N GLN A 26 32.13 12.90 -13.43
CA GLN A 26 31.19 13.07 -14.55
C GLN A 26 30.58 14.48 -14.68
N ILE A 27 31.02 15.45 -13.88
CA ILE A 27 30.47 16.83 -13.90
C ILE A 27 31.17 17.77 -14.92
N LEU A 28 32.18 17.33 -15.68
CA LEU A 28 33.07 18.26 -16.41
C LEU A 28 33.26 18.07 -17.92
N CYS A 29 32.40 17.33 -18.63
CA CYS A 29 32.46 17.26 -20.10
C CYS A 29 31.08 17.29 -20.77
N LEU A 30 30.45 18.47 -20.75
CA LEU A 30 29.28 18.81 -21.56
C LEU A 30 29.57 20.10 -22.35
N LEU A 31 30.33 19.99 -23.42
CA LEU A 31 30.30 20.96 -24.52
C LEU A 31 30.79 20.24 -25.78
N SER A 32 29.89 20.01 -26.74
CA SER A 32 30.06 20.20 -28.20
C SER A 32 29.28 19.15 -29.03
N SER A 33 28.23 19.66 -29.72
CA SER A 33 27.85 19.39 -31.14
C SER A 33 27.46 17.97 -31.59
N CYS A 34 26.55 17.72 -32.52
CA CYS A 34 25.41 18.38 -33.20
C CYS A 34 25.14 17.53 -34.48
N GLN A 35 23.87 17.40 -34.89
CA GLN A 35 23.38 17.14 -36.29
C GLN A 35 23.60 15.73 -36.90
N ASP A 36 22.75 15.17 -37.78
CA ASP A 36 21.40 15.47 -38.30
C ASP A 36 20.93 14.24 -39.14
N ASP A 37 19.61 14.13 -39.33
CA ASP A 37 18.85 13.65 -40.51
C ASP A 37 19.00 12.21 -41.08
N SER A 38 17.92 11.43 -41.05
CA SER A 38 16.87 11.46 -42.12
C SER A 38 15.99 10.21 -42.15
N ILE A 39 14.70 10.45 -42.43
CA ILE A 39 13.55 9.55 -42.42
C ILE A 39 13.27 8.99 -43.82
N SER A 40 12.79 7.74 -43.91
CA SER A 40 11.68 7.23 -44.76
C SER A 40 11.91 5.75 -45.08
N GLY A 41 10.94 4.85 -45.12
CA GLY A 41 9.48 4.89 -44.96
C GLY A 41 8.91 3.50 -45.30
N SER A 42 7.59 3.39 -45.23
CA SER A 42 6.74 2.27 -45.71
C SER A 42 6.68 1.00 -44.84
N SER A 43 5.53 0.72 -44.24
CA SER A 43 4.46 -0.02 -44.93
C SER A 43 3.20 -0.14 -44.06
N ARG A 44 2.06 -0.14 -44.75
CA ARG A 44 0.70 -0.36 -44.23
C ARG A 44 0.56 -1.77 -43.66
N ILE A 45 -0.07 -1.91 -42.49
CA ILE A 45 -0.67 -3.15 -42.02
C ILE A 45 -2.12 -2.86 -41.62
N GLU A 46 -3.04 -3.64 -42.19
CA GLU A 46 -4.46 -3.64 -41.87
C GLU A 46 -4.67 -4.35 -40.53
N TYR A 47 -5.37 -3.71 -39.58
CA TYR A 47 -5.68 -4.27 -38.27
C TYR A 47 -7.07 -4.92 -38.28
N GLU A 48 -7.13 -6.22 -37.97
CA GLU A 48 -8.36 -6.89 -37.53
C GLU A 48 -8.70 -6.46 -36.11
N SER A 49 -9.90 -5.92 -35.91
CA SER A 49 -10.41 -5.48 -34.63
C SER A 49 -10.83 -6.67 -33.77
N VAL A 50 -10.06 -6.99 -32.72
CA VAL A 50 -10.57 -7.77 -31.59
C VAL A 50 -11.41 -6.83 -30.74
N GLN A 51 -12.72 -6.83 -30.95
CA GLN A 51 -13.66 -6.21 -30.02
C GLN A 51 -13.72 -7.07 -28.76
N ALA A 52 -13.19 -6.57 -27.64
CA ALA A 52 -13.72 -6.98 -26.35
C ALA A 52 -15.18 -6.51 -26.32
N GLU A 53 -16.11 -7.46 -26.31
CA GLU A 53 -17.55 -7.18 -26.19
C GLU A 53 -17.79 -6.44 -24.88
N SER A 54 -17.88 -5.11 -24.94
CA SER A 54 -18.54 -4.32 -23.91
C SER A 54 -20.05 -4.52 -24.08
N SER A 55 -20.56 -5.71 -23.77
CA SER A 55 -21.99 -5.85 -23.52
C SER A 55 -22.30 -5.04 -22.26
N SER A 56 -23.37 -4.26 -22.30
CA SER A 56 -23.96 -3.61 -21.14
C SER A 56 -24.28 -4.67 -20.07
N PHE A 57 -23.33 -4.90 -19.17
CA PHE A 57 -23.45 -5.88 -18.10
C PHE A 57 -24.21 -5.25 -16.95
N ALA A 58 -25.52 -5.54 -16.88
CA ALA A 58 -26.24 -5.49 -15.63
C ALA A 58 -25.88 -6.74 -14.81
N VAL A 59 -24.64 -6.82 -14.33
CA VAL A 59 -24.36 -7.62 -13.14
C VAL A 59 -24.91 -6.78 -11.99
N ASP A 60 -25.90 -7.31 -11.27
CA ASP A 60 -26.31 -6.77 -9.96
C ASP A 60 -25.10 -6.90 -9.02
N LEU A 61 -24.16 -5.95 -9.14
CA LEU A 61 -23.12 -5.72 -8.15
C LEU A 61 -23.83 -5.37 -6.83
N PRO A 62 -23.32 -5.80 -5.68
CA PRO A 62 -23.94 -5.51 -4.40
C PRO A 62 -24.30 -4.02 -4.27
N GLU A 63 -25.57 -3.73 -3.96
CA GLU A 63 -26.04 -2.37 -3.71
C GLU A 63 -25.13 -1.71 -2.64
N PRO A 64 -24.48 -0.57 -2.94
CA PRO A 64 -23.56 0.05 -2.02
C PRO A 64 -24.33 0.56 -0.80
N ASN A 65 -23.98 0.05 0.39
CA ASN A 65 -24.27 0.78 1.62
C ASN A 65 -23.55 2.14 1.52
N ARG A 66 -24.32 3.21 1.26
CA ARG A 66 -23.81 4.57 1.03
C ARG A 66 -23.24 5.18 2.32
N LEU A 67 -22.01 4.81 2.65
CA LEU A 67 -21.04 5.73 3.23
C LEU A 67 -20.01 5.95 2.13
N ARG A 68 -20.08 7.09 1.43
CA ARG A 68 -19.07 7.46 0.43
C ARG A 68 -17.77 7.80 1.16
N GLU A 69 -16.94 6.80 1.44
CA GLU A 69 -15.51 7.05 1.52
C GLU A 69 -15.06 7.33 0.08
N SER A 70 -14.71 8.58 -0.21
CA SER A 70 -14.05 8.93 -1.47
C SER A 70 -12.75 8.13 -1.56
N GLY A 71 -12.52 7.43 -2.68
CA GLY A 71 -11.27 6.70 -2.89
C GLY A 71 -10.05 7.60 -2.69
N LEU A 72 -8.95 7.04 -2.19
CA LEU A 72 -7.70 7.78 -1.99
C LEU A 72 -6.87 7.79 -3.27
N PRO A 73 -6.13 8.88 -3.58
CA PRO A 73 -5.22 8.90 -4.71
C PRO A 73 -3.96 8.04 -4.47
N ALA A 74 -3.24 7.67 -5.51
CA ALA A 74 -2.02 6.85 -5.41
C ALA A 74 -0.92 7.54 -4.59
N TYR A 75 -0.85 8.87 -4.70
CA TYR A 75 -0.02 9.72 -3.86
C TYR A 75 -0.80 10.22 -2.64
N ILE A 76 -0.08 10.69 -1.61
CA ILE A 76 -0.68 11.34 -0.44
C ILE A 76 -1.21 12.74 -0.79
N SER A 77 -2.51 12.97 -0.62
CA SER A 77 -3.16 14.26 -0.92
C SER A 77 -2.77 15.38 0.06
N GLN A 78 -3.07 16.64 -0.27
CA GLN A 78 -2.85 17.75 0.66
C GLN A 78 -3.76 17.62 1.90
N GLU A 79 -4.97 17.11 1.70
CA GLU A 79 -5.92 16.81 2.76
C GLU A 79 -5.35 15.75 3.71
N GLU A 80 -4.80 14.65 3.19
CA GLU A 80 -4.16 13.60 4.00
C GLU A 80 -2.96 14.15 4.81
N HIS A 81 -2.09 14.95 4.19
CA HIS A 81 -0.97 15.60 4.90
C HIS A 81 -1.41 16.47 6.08
N SER A 82 -2.58 17.10 5.99
CA SER A 82 -3.08 17.99 7.05
C SER A 82 -3.49 17.22 8.32
N ILE A 83 -3.91 15.96 8.16
CA ILE A 83 -4.27 15.07 9.27
C ILE A 83 -3.02 14.64 10.05
N SER A 84 -1.88 14.45 9.36
CA SER A 84 -0.60 14.01 9.94
C SER A 84 -0.05 14.92 11.06
N LYS A 85 -0.35 16.23 11.00
CA LYS A 85 0.18 17.21 11.97
C LYS A 85 -0.54 17.16 13.33
N GLN A 86 -1.67 16.47 13.41
CA GLN A 86 -2.43 16.26 14.64
C GLN A 86 -2.11 14.90 15.29
N ASP A 87 -1.53 13.97 14.53
CA ASP A 87 -1.23 12.62 14.98
C ASP A 87 0.14 12.55 15.68
N GLN A 88 0.15 12.41 17.00
CA GLN A 88 1.36 12.26 17.82
C GLN A 88 1.76 10.80 18.09
N PHE A 89 1.06 9.82 17.49
CA PHE A 89 1.26 8.41 17.79
C PHE A 89 2.42 7.78 16.99
N ASP A 90 3.49 7.33 17.67
CA ASP A 90 4.61 6.64 17.02
C ASP A 90 4.24 5.17 16.70
N LEU A 91 3.53 4.97 15.58
CA LEU A 91 3.11 3.65 15.10
C LEU A 91 4.27 2.63 15.05
N ARG A 92 5.48 3.07 14.71
CA ARG A 92 6.63 2.18 14.52
C ARG A 92 7.23 1.76 15.88
N GLY A 93 7.21 2.65 16.86
CA GLY A 93 7.58 2.36 18.25
C GLY A 93 6.55 1.51 18.98
N ASP A 94 5.29 1.95 18.97
CA ASP A 94 4.21 1.37 19.78
C ASP A 94 3.71 0.02 19.24
N PHE A 95 3.77 -0.19 17.92
CA PHE A 95 3.35 -1.43 17.25
C PHE A 95 4.52 -2.06 16.49
N ARG A 96 5.66 -2.22 17.17
CA ARG A 96 6.90 -2.74 16.59
C ARG A 96 6.76 -4.10 15.90
N SER A 97 5.83 -4.95 16.32
CA SER A 97 5.59 -6.27 15.71
C SER A 97 4.90 -6.21 14.34
N ILE A 98 4.32 -5.06 13.98
CA ILE A 98 3.63 -4.85 12.69
C ILE A 98 4.37 -3.82 11.85
N TYR A 99 4.77 -2.69 12.42
CA TYR A 99 5.42 -1.62 11.64
C TYR A 99 6.91 -1.45 11.96
N GLY A 100 7.36 -1.69 13.18
CA GLY A 100 8.76 -1.39 13.55
C GLY A 100 9.84 -2.13 12.73
N PRO A 101 11.02 -1.52 12.52
CA PRO A 101 12.05 -2.10 11.67
C PRO A 101 12.57 -3.45 12.18
N THR A 102 13.00 -4.31 11.26
CA THR A 102 13.65 -5.60 11.55
C THR A 102 15.13 -5.57 11.20
N GLY A 103 15.86 -6.64 11.54
CA GLY A 103 17.17 -6.87 10.96
C GLY A 103 17.10 -7.21 9.47
N THR A 104 18.25 -7.22 8.82
CA THR A 104 18.40 -7.62 7.42
C THR A 104 18.17 -9.12 7.23
N PRO A 105 17.80 -9.55 6.02
CA PRO A 105 17.83 -10.96 5.65
C PRO A 105 19.20 -11.62 5.90
N LEU A 106 19.20 -12.91 6.24
CA LEU A 106 20.42 -13.67 6.40
C LEU A 106 20.90 -14.18 5.03
N GLY A 107 22.14 -13.86 4.66
CA GLY A 107 22.73 -14.28 3.38
C GLY A 107 22.39 -13.34 2.24
N SER A 108 22.66 -13.75 1.00
CA SER A 108 22.28 -12.96 -0.17
C SER A 108 20.80 -13.14 -0.50
N THR A 109 20.18 -12.06 -0.95
CA THR A 109 18.80 -12.02 -1.41
C THR A 109 18.72 -11.58 -2.85
N ARG A 110 17.55 -11.80 -3.45
CA ARG A 110 17.25 -11.43 -4.83
C ARG A 110 15.80 -10.97 -4.90
N SER A 111 15.57 -9.71 -5.26
CA SER A 111 14.26 -9.26 -5.72
C SER A 111 13.88 -9.97 -7.00
N ILE A 112 12.62 -10.37 -7.06
CA ILE A 112 12.03 -10.97 -8.25
C ILE A 112 11.76 -9.91 -9.33
N ALA A 113 11.85 -10.29 -10.59
CA ALA A 113 11.32 -9.49 -11.68
C ALA A 113 9.83 -9.78 -11.89
N GLU A 114 9.07 -8.78 -12.35
CA GLU A 114 7.65 -8.95 -12.62
C GLU A 114 7.37 -9.92 -13.79
N PHE A 115 8.29 -10.01 -14.76
CA PHE A 115 8.19 -10.95 -15.88
C PHE A 115 8.53 -12.40 -15.52
N GLU A 116 8.90 -12.68 -14.26
CA GLU A 116 9.03 -14.06 -13.77
C GLU A 116 7.66 -14.70 -13.54
N ALA A 117 7.62 -16.03 -13.42
CA ALA A 117 6.38 -16.77 -13.26
C ALA A 117 5.59 -16.33 -12.01
N THR A 118 4.37 -15.88 -12.24
CA THR A 118 3.46 -15.37 -11.21
C THR A 118 2.56 -16.49 -10.71
N GLU A 119 2.64 -16.79 -9.41
CA GLU A 119 1.74 -17.73 -8.73
C GLU A 119 0.40 -17.09 -8.40
N ALA A 120 0.44 -15.87 -7.85
CA ALA A 120 -0.74 -15.13 -7.45
C ALA A 120 -0.60 -13.63 -7.73
N VAL A 121 -1.74 -12.97 -7.94
CA VAL A 121 -1.84 -11.51 -7.98
C VAL A 121 -2.70 -11.07 -6.80
N LEU A 122 -2.20 -10.14 -5.99
CA LEU A 122 -2.93 -9.51 -4.92
C LEU A 122 -3.59 -8.23 -5.41
N ILE A 123 -4.87 -8.07 -5.14
CA ILE A 123 -5.70 -6.93 -5.55
C ILE A 123 -6.59 -6.53 -4.38
N SER A 124 -6.69 -5.23 -4.10
CA SER A 124 -7.62 -4.73 -3.08
C SER A 124 -8.96 -4.33 -3.69
N TRP A 125 -10.04 -4.85 -3.11
CA TRP A 125 -11.39 -4.60 -3.57
C TRP A 125 -11.95 -3.28 -3.05
N ASP A 126 -12.51 -2.49 -3.95
CA ASP A 126 -13.21 -1.25 -3.62
C ASP A 126 -14.47 -1.05 -4.45
N ASN A 127 -15.57 -0.73 -3.78
CA ASN A 127 -16.87 -0.61 -4.44
C ASN A 127 -16.96 0.62 -5.36
N ASN A 128 -16.13 1.66 -5.17
CA ASN A 128 -16.15 2.83 -6.05
C ASN A 128 -15.52 2.53 -7.43
N HIS A 129 -14.72 1.46 -7.53
CA HIS A 129 -14.03 1.06 -8.76
C HIS A 129 -14.36 -0.39 -9.15
N ALA A 130 -15.54 -0.87 -8.74
CA ALA A 130 -15.94 -2.27 -8.84
C ALA A 130 -15.83 -2.84 -10.27
N GLU A 131 -16.29 -2.11 -11.29
CA GLU A 131 -16.25 -2.59 -12.69
C GLU A 131 -14.81 -2.84 -13.18
N TYR A 132 -13.91 -1.88 -12.91
CA TYR A 132 -12.50 -1.97 -13.25
C TYR A 132 -11.82 -3.13 -12.50
N LEU A 133 -11.99 -3.19 -11.17
CA LEU A 133 -11.36 -4.22 -10.34
C LEU A 133 -11.90 -5.62 -10.65
N PHE A 134 -13.20 -5.75 -10.91
CA PHE A 134 -13.82 -7.03 -11.27
C PHE A 134 -13.23 -7.60 -12.56
N ASN A 135 -13.13 -6.77 -13.59
CA ASN A 135 -12.50 -7.16 -14.86
C ASN A 135 -11.02 -7.51 -14.68
N LEU A 136 -10.29 -6.75 -13.87
CA LEU A 136 -8.88 -7.00 -13.59
C LEU A 136 -8.67 -8.34 -12.85
N ILE A 137 -9.51 -8.62 -11.85
CA ILE A 137 -9.50 -9.90 -11.12
C ILE A 137 -9.80 -11.06 -12.09
N ARG A 138 -10.85 -10.93 -12.91
CA ARG A 138 -11.25 -11.97 -13.88
C ARG A 138 -10.12 -12.29 -14.87
N LEU A 139 -9.50 -11.26 -15.45
CA LEU A 139 -8.40 -11.44 -16.40
C LEU A 139 -7.19 -12.09 -15.72
N SER A 140 -6.80 -11.61 -14.54
CA SER A 140 -5.67 -12.15 -13.77
C SER A 140 -5.90 -13.62 -13.39
N ALA A 141 -7.12 -13.97 -12.97
CA ALA A 141 -7.52 -15.32 -12.58
C ALA A 141 -7.46 -16.34 -13.73
N SER A 142 -7.42 -15.88 -14.99
CA SER A 142 -7.23 -16.76 -16.14
C SER A 142 -5.84 -17.39 -16.18
N ARG A 143 -4.82 -16.73 -15.60
CA ARG A 143 -3.41 -17.16 -15.65
C ARG A 143 -2.77 -17.46 -14.30
N ALA A 144 -3.16 -16.76 -13.24
CA ALA A 144 -2.62 -16.96 -11.88
C ALA A 144 -3.75 -17.13 -10.85
N LYS A 145 -3.43 -17.48 -9.60
CA LYS A 145 -4.38 -17.25 -8.51
C LYS A 145 -4.57 -15.74 -8.33
N VAL A 146 -5.71 -15.33 -7.81
CA VAL A 146 -5.95 -13.95 -7.41
C VAL A 146 -6.35 -13.95 -5.96
N TRP A 147 -5.56 -13.25 -5.15
CA TRP A 147 -5.85 -12.98 -3.77
C TRP A 147 -6.49 -11.61 -3.67
N VAL A 148 -7.70 -11.55 -3.12
CA VAL A 148 -8.48 -10.32 -3.05
C VAL A 148 -8.55 -9.85 -1.60
N LEU A 149 -8.07 -8.63 -1.34
CA LEU A 149 -8.25 -7.98 -0.05
C LEU A 149 -9.66 -7.39 0.01
N THR A 150 -10.45 -7.79 1.00
CA THR A 150 -11.81 -7.31 1.24
C THR A 150 -11.95 -6.83 2.68
N ARG A 151 -12.98 -6.03 2.94
CA ARG A 151 -13.22 -5.43 4.26
C ARG A 151 -14.05 -6.34 5.18
N SER A 152 -14.65 -7.40 4.65
CA SER A 152 -15.47 -8.34 5.42
C SER A 152 -15.72 -9.67 4.67
N VAL A 153 -16.04 -10.72 5.44
CA VAL A 153 -16.51 -12.02 4.93
C VAL A 153 -17.71 -11.87 3.98
N THR A 154 -18.63 -10.96 4.28
CA THR A 154 -19.82 -10.73 3.45
C THR A 154 -19.43 -10.21 2.07
N GLU A 155 -18.50 -9.25 2.02
CA GLU A 155 -17.97 -8.70 0.77
C GLU A 155 -17.22 -9.78 -0.02
N SER A 156 -16.38 -10.59 0.63
CA SER A 156 -15.70 -11.74 0.01
C SER A 156 -16.69 -12.68 -0.67
N LYS A 157 -17.72 -13.15 0.06
CA LYS A 157 -18.70 -14.12 -0.47
C LYS A 157 -19.52 -13.56 -1.63
N GLN A 158 -19.89 -12.28 -1.57
CA GLN A 158 -20.63 -11.61 -2.64
C GLN A 158 -19.78 -11.50 -3.90
N LEU A 159 -18.53 -11.06 -3.77
CA LEU A 159 -17.60 -10.93 -4.88
C LEU A 159 -17.24 -12.28 -5.48
N GLU A 160 -16.93 -13.28 -4.64
CA GLU A 160 -16.68 -14.67 -5.06
C GLU A 160 -17.85 -15.22 -5.88
N THR A 161 -19.08 -15.09 -5.38
CA THR A 161 -20.28 -15.54 -6.08
C THR A 161 -20.44 -14.85 -7.45
N ALA A 162 -20.15 -13.55 -7.53
CA ALA A 162 -20.23 -12.80 -8.78
C ALA A 162 -19.16 -13.24 -9.79
N LEU A 163 -17.91 -13.42 -9.34
CA LEU A 163 -16.79 -13.87 -10.18
C LEU A 163 -17.02 -15.31 -10.70
N ILE A 164 -17.50 -16.21 -9.84
CA ILE A 164 -17.83 -17.60 -10.25
C ILE A 164 -18.95 -17.61 -11.29
N ARG A 165 -19.98 -16.77 -11.09
CA ARG A 165 -21.07 -16.63 -12.07
C ARG A 165 -20.56 -16.15 -13.43
N ASP A 166 -19.50 -15.34 -13.44
CA ASP A 166 -18.84 -14.84 -14.64
C ASP A 166 -17.74 -15.79 -15.18
N GLY A 167 -17.71 -17.02 -14.69
CA GLY A 167 -16.85 -18.09 -15.21
C GLY A 167 -15.45 -18.18 -14.60
N VAL A 168 -15.15 -17.40 -13.54
CA VAL A 168 -13.90 -17.58 -12.80
C VAL A 168 -13.94 -18.89 -12.02
N THR A 169 -12.89 -19.69 -12.18
CA THR A 169 -12.73 -20.96 -11.47
C THR A 169 -12.50 -20.69 -9.96
N PRO A 170 -13.29 -21.27 -9.03
CA PRO A 170 -13.16 -20.98 -7.59
C PRO A 170 -11.76 -21.18 -7.03
N GLU A 171 -11.03 -22.20 -7.51
CA GLU A 171 -9.66 -22.51 -7.07
C GLU A 171 -8.63 -21.45 -7.49
N ARG A 172 -9.01 -20.51 -8.38
CA ARG A 172 -8.21 -19.34 -8.75
C ARG A 172 -8.43 -18.17 -7.81
N LEU A 173 -9.37 -18.23 -6.88
CA LEU A 173 -9.71 -17.14 -5.98
C LEU A 173 -9.29 -17.47 -4.54
N GLY A 174 -8.70 -16.49 -3.86
CA GLY A 174 -8.50 -16.50 -2.42
C GLY A 174 -8.85 -15.13 -1.87
N PHE A 175 -9.30 -15.06 -0.62
CA PHE A 175 -9.76 -13.82 0.00
C PHE A 175 -9.03 -13.57 1.32
N PHE A 176 -8.59 -12.34 1.50
CA PHE A 176 -8.00 -11.83 2.73
C PHE A 176 -8.89 -10.73 3.28
N GLU A 177 -9.52 -10.98 4.43
CA GLU A 177 -10.46 -10.04 5.06
C GLU A 177 -9.71 -9.00 5.89
N TYR A 178 -8.78 -8.33 5.22
CA TYR A 178 -8.00 -7.25 5.78
C TYR A 178 -8.56 -5.92 5.31
N ARG A 179 -9.07 -5.16 6.29
CA ARG A 179 -9.42 -3.76 6.04
C ARG A 179 -8.19 -3.02 5.52
N HIS A 180 -8.41 -2.17 4.54
CA HIS A 180 -7.42 -1.37 3.83
C HIS A 180 -8.04 0.00 3.54
N GLU A 181 -7.20 1.01 3.37
CA GLU A 181 -7.63 2.38 3.05
C GLU A 181 -7.68 2.64 1.54
N SER A 182 -6.85 1.96 0.74
CA SER A 182 -6.75 2.24 -0.68
C SER A 182 -6.59 1.00 -1.57
N VAL A 183 -6.85 1.19 -2.86
CA VAL A 183 -6.70 0.17 -3.91
C VAL A 183 -5.27 0.01 -4.42
N TRP A 184 -4.32 0.80 -3.91
CA TRP A 184 -2.95 0.89 -4.42
C TRP A 184 -2.06 -0.23 -3.91
N THR A 185 -2.52 -1.47 -4.09
CA THR A 185 -1.86 -2.69 -3.60
C THR A 185 -0.42 -2.81 -4.11
N ARG A 186 -0.08 -2.19 -5.24
CA ARG A 186 1.30 -2.09 -5.71
C ARG A 186 2.21 -1.38 -4.72
N ASP A 187 1.73 -0.30 -4.14
CA ASP A 187 2.56 0.63 -3.40
C ASP A 187 2.85 0.11 -2.01
N TYR A 188 1.83 -0.39 -1.31
CA TYR A 188 1.94 -0.94 0.04
C TYR A 188 2.07 -2.46 0.09
N GLY A 189 1.86 -3.18 -1.02
CA GLY A 189 1.85 -4.63 -1.03
C GLY A 189 3.23 -5.24 -0.69
N PRO A 190 3.28 -6.51 -0.28
CA PRO A 190 4.53 -7.15 0.10
C PRO A 190 5.42 -7.39 -1.12
N TRP A 191 6.68 -7.00 -1.03
CA TRP A 191 7.65 -7.31 -2.07
C TRP A 191 8.26 -8.67 -1.79
N THR A 192 8.23 -9.56 -2.77
CA THR A 192 8.83 -10.89 -2.60
C THR A 192 10.33 -10.83 -2.90
N ILE A 193 11.13 -11.38 -2.00
CA ILE A 193 12.55 -11.67 -2.23
C ILE A 193 12.79 -13.17 -2.05
N VAL A 194 13.82 -13.69 -2.69
CA VAL A 194 14.26 -15.07 -2.49
C VAL A 194 15.70 -15.13 -2.02
N ASN A 195 16.01 -16.10 -1.16
CA ASN A 195 17.39 -16.39 -0.76
C ASN A 195 18.09 -17.34 -1.76
N GLU A 196 19.36 -17.65 -1.51
CA GLU A 196 20.17 -18.58 -2.31
C GLU A 196 19.57 -19.99 -2.46
N GLN A 197 18.72 -20.39 -1.50
CA GLN A 197 18.02 -21.68 -1.52
C GLN A 197 16.65 -21.61 -2.21
N GLY A 198 16.28 -20.45 -2.77
CA GLY A 198 14.99 -20.21 -3.41
C GLY A 198 13.81 -20.11 -2.43
N GLN A 199 14.07 -19.92 -1.13
CA GLN A 199 13.03 -19.72 -0.15
C GLN A 199 12.53 -18.28 -0.18
N PRO A 200 11.21 -18.05 -0.18
CA PRO A 200 10.64 -16.72 -0.22
C PRO A 200 10.70 -16.05 1.15
N ALA A 201 10.87 -14.73 1.13
CA ALA A 201 10.53 -13.85 2.22
C ALA A 201 9.85 -12.60 1.65
N LEU A 202 9.15 -11.87 2.50
CA LEU A 202 8.50 -10.62 2.14
C LEU A 202 9.32 -9.44 2.68
N VAL A 203 9.30 -8.33 1.94
CA VAL A 203 9.79 -7.04 2.40
C VAL A 203 8.61 -6.09 2.51
N ASP A 204 8.55 -5.43 3.65
CA ASP A 204 7.49 -4.52 4.06
C ASP A 204 8.12 -3.14 4.25
N PHE A 205 7.91 -2.26 3.27
CA PHE A 205 8.46 -0.92 3.26
C PHE A 205 7.56 0.05 3.99
N LYS A 206 8.13 1.14 4.48
CA LYS A 206 7.32 2.16 5.12
C LYS A 206 6.46 2.89 4.09
N TYR A 207 5.15 2.77 4.26
CA TYR A 207 4.16 3.52 3.48
C TYR A 207 3.67 4.78 4.22
N TYR A 208 2.65 5.45 3.69
CA TYR A 208 2.07 6.66 4.26
C TYR A 208 1.50 6.38 5.65
N ARG A 209 1.82 7.27 6.60
CA ARG A 209 1.39 7.13 8.00
C ARG A 209 -0.14 7.17 8.13
N GLU A 210 -0.78 7.91 7.24
CA GLU A 210 -2.20 8.14 7.13
C GLU A 210 -2.94 6.89 6.62
N ARG A 211 -2.22 5.97 5.97
CA ARG A 211 -2.73 4.72 5.39
C ARG A 211 -2.15 3.52 6.13
N ARG A 212 -2.38 3.50 7.44
CA ARG A 212 -1.75 2.52 8.35
C ARG A 212 -2.22 1.09 8.12
N ARG A 213 -3.44 0.85 7.64
CA ARG A 213 -3.89 -0.53 7.38
C ARG A 213 -3.25 -1.06 6.10
N ASP A 214 -3.14 -0.23 5.06
CA ASP A 214 -2.36 -0.50 3.85
C ASP A 214 -0.92 -0.88 4.23
N ASP A 215 -0.25 -0.07 5.06
CA ASP A 215 1.11 -0.29 5.59
C ASP A 215 1.24 -1.57 6.45
N ALA A 216 0.13 -2.14 6.95
CA ALA A 216 0.16 -3.38 7.73
C ALA A 216 0.05 -4.64 6.86
N ILE A 217 -0.47 -4.52 5.63
CA ILE A 217 -0.81 -5.65 4.76
C ILE A 217 0.36 -6.63 4.55
N PRO A 218 1.59 -6.19 4.22
CA PRO A 218 2.70 -7.10 4.01
C PRO A 218 2.98 -8.00 5.22
N THR A 219 3.01 -7.42 6.42
CA THR A 219 3.25 -8.17 7.65
C THR A 219 2.13 -9.18 7.94
N LEU A 220 0.87 -8.86 7.66
CA LEU A 220 -0.23 -9.83 7.85
C LEU A 220 -0.17 -10.98 6.87
N ILE A 221 0.07 -10.67 5.60
CA ILE A 221 0.24 -11.68 4.55
C ILE A 221 1.41 -12.60 4.91
N SER A 222 2.51 -12.05 5.43
CA SER A 222 3.64 -12.86 5.89
C SER A 222 3.24 -13.86 6.98
N ARG A 223 2.40 -13.45 7.94
CA ARG A 223 1.90 -14.31 9.02
C ARG A 223 0.96 -15.38 8.47
N HIS A 224 0.10 -15.03 7.51
CA HIS A 224 -0.80 -15.98 6.87
C HIS A 224 -0.02 -17.12 6.20
N PHE A 225 0.99 -16.79 5.40
CA PHE A 225 1.82 -17.79 4.72
C PHE A 225 2.96 -18.35 5.59
N SER A 226 3.10 -17.89 6.84
CA SER A 226 4.21 -18.25 7.72
C SER A 226 5.59 -18.05 7.07
N VAL A 227 5.74 -16.98 6.29
CA VAL A 227 7.00 -16.59 5.64
C VAL A 227 7.68 -15.45 6.42
N PRO A 228 9.02 -15.36 6.42
CA PRO A 228 9.71 -14.23 7.03
C PRO A 228 9.30 -12.91 6.39
N VAL A 229 9.22 -11.85 7.21
CA VAL A 229 9.03 -10.47 6.75
C VAL A 229 10.18 -9.59 7.26
N TYR A 230 10.70 -8.76 6.37
CA TYR A 230 11.78 -7.82 6.65
C TYR A 230 11.31 -6.38 6.45
N ARG A 231 11.55 -5.51 7.42
CA ARG A 231 11.11 -4.10 7.44
C ARG A 231 12.33 -3.18 7.53
N PRO A 232 12.88 -2.73 6.39
CA PRO A 232 13.96 -1.74 6.38
C PRO A 232 13.47 -0.36 6.84
N GLU A 233 14.37 0.46 7.36
CA GLU A 233 14.13 1.90 7.57
C GLU A 233 14.22 2.67 6.24
N LEU A 234 13.40 2.28 5.28
CA LEU A 234 13.35 2.85 3.93
C LEU A 234 11.90 3.20 3.58
N GLU A 235 11.68 4.44 3.14
CA GLU A 235 10.40 4.87 2.56
C GLU A 235 10.46 4.77 1.04
N ILE A 236 9.68 3.84 0.49
CA ILE A 236 9.54 3.61 -0.94
C ILE A 236 8.24 2.87 -1.22
N GLU A 237 7.54 3.30 -2.26
CA GLU A 237 6.35 2.66 -2.81
C GLU A 237 6.73 1.66 -3.91
N GLY A 238 6.02 0.53 -4.01
CA GLY A 238 6.27 -0.48 -5.03
C GLY A 238 6.14 0.00 -6.48
N GLY A 239 5.30 1.00 -6.77
CA GLY A 239 5.22 1.59 -8.11
C GLY A 239 6.51 2.33 -8.50
N ASN A 240 7.34 2.70 -7.53
CA ASN A 240 8.60 3.41 -7.73
C ASN A 240 9.84 2.50 -7.71
N PHE A 241 9.65 1.19 -7.86
CA PHE A 241 10.73 0.22 -7.94
C PHE A 241 10.49 -0.82 -9.02
N MET A 242 11.55 -1.15 -9.75
CA MET A 242 11.58 -2.30 -10.65
C MET A 242 12.89 -3.07 -10.47
N SER A 243 12.81 -4.40 -10.58
CA SER A 243 13.97 -5.28 -10.65
C SER A 243 13.93 -6.10 -11.93
N ASP A 244 15.09 -6.41 -12.47
CA ASP A 244 15.27 -7.35 -13.57
C ASP A 244 15.48 -8.80 -13.10
N GLY A 245 15.43 -9.04 -11.78
CA GLY A 245 15.67 -10.36 -11.20
C GLY A 245 17.13 -10.80 -11.16
N SER A 246 18.06 -10.03 -11.72
CA SER A 246 19.51 -10.33 -11.80
C SER A 246 20.36 -9.32 -11.03
N GLY A 247 19.74 -8.57 -10.12
CA GLY A 247 20.42 -7.61 -9.24
C GLY A 247 20.56 -6.21 -9.82
N ARG A 248 19.91 -5.90 -10.95
CA ARG A 248 19.75 -4.52 -11.46
C ARG A 248 18.40 -3.98 -11.03
N CYS A 249 18.43 -2.83 -10.38
CA CYS A 249 17.25 -2.18 -9.83
C CYS A 249 17.07 -0.77 -10.39
N PHE A 250 15.83 -0.34 -10.54
CA PHE A 250 15.47 0.92 -11.15
C PHE A 250 14.45 1.62 -10.27
N PHE A 251 14.65 2.91 -10.03
CA PHE A 251 13.70 3.74 -9.28
C PHE A 251 13.87 5.20 -9.70
N SER A 252 12.89 6.05 -9.38
CA SER A 252 13.00 7.47 -9.70
C SER A 252 13.73 8.24 -8.60
N SER A 253 14.26 9.42 -8.95
CA SER A 253 14.90 10.31 -7.97
C SER A 253 13.96 10.81 -6.86
N SER A 254 12.65 10.55 -6.88
CA SER A 254 11.75 10.86 -5.77
C SER A 254 12.05 10.03 -4.52
N VAL A 255 12.49 8.77 -4.67
CA VAL A 255 12.95 7.93 -3.55
C VAL A 255 14.08 8.60 -2.78
N LEU A 256 15.04 9.18 -3.51
CA LEU A 256 16.17 9.89 -2.89
C LEU A 256 15.71 11.12 -2.11
N LYS A 257 14.68 11.83 -2.60
CA LYS A 257 14.16 13.05 -1.95
C LYS A 257 13.47 12.73 -0.62
N VAL A 258 12.65 11.68 -0.58
CA VAL A 258 11.90 11.27 0.63
C VAL A 258 12.83 10.73 1.73
N ASN A 259 14.00 10.21 1.34
CA ASN A 259 14.98 9.64 2.26
C ASN A 259 16.22 10.54 2.51
N PHE A 260 16.26 11.75 1.95
CA PHE A 260 17.43 12.67 1.99
C PHE A 260 17.89 13.08 3.41
N ALA A 261 17.01 12.99 4.41
CA ALA A 261 17.25 13.49 5.77
C ALA A 261 17.16 12.39 6.86
N LYS A 262 17.15 11.10 6.47
CA LYS A 262 16.98 9.96 7.39
C LYS A 262 18.33 9.23 7.51
N ASP A 263 18.81 9.09 8.74
CA ASP A 263 20.22 8.98 9.14
C ASP A 263 21.08 7.81 8.57
N ASN A 264 22.39 8.07 8.50
CA ASN A 264 23.61 7.23 8.52
C ASN A 264 23.81 5.93 7.70
N GLN A 265 22.79 5.28 7.12
CA GLN A 265 23.01 4.11 6.26
C GLN A 265 22.88 4.51 4.79
N ASP A 266 23.88 4.20 3.96
CA ASP A 266 23.84 4.53 2.54
C ASP A 266 22.63 3.81 1.93
N LEU A 267 21.73 4.52 1.22
CA LEU A 267 20.55 3.92 0.59
C LEU A 267 20.91 2.69 -0.26
N ALA A 268 22.07 2.75 -0.93
CA ALA A 268 22.62 1.64 -1.68
C ALA A 268 22.81 0.36 -0.83
N ASP A 269 23.22 0.49 0.44
CA ASP A 269 23.36 -0.64 1.35
C ASP A 269 22.00 -1.24 1.69
N LEU A 270 20.96 -0.42 1.93
CA LEU A 270 19.60 -0.93 2.18
C LEU A 270 19.04 -1.68 0.96
N PHE A 271 19.20 -1.12 -0.24
CA PHE A 271 18.80 -1.79 -1.49
C PHE A 271 19.60 -3.09 -1.71
N TYR A 272 20.88 -3.12 -1.37
CA TYR A 272 21.68 -4.34 -1.49
C TYR A 272 21.29 -5.39 -0.44
N GLU A 273 21.21 -5.03 0.84
CA GLU A 273 21.00 -5.96 1.95
C GLU A 273 19.59 -6.54 1.98
N TYR A 274 18.56 -5.75 1.65
CA TYR A 274 17.18 -6.23 1.66
C TYR A 274 16.75 -6.80 0.32
N LEU A 275 17.16 -6.18 -0.79
CA LEU A 275 16.62 -6.48 -2.13
C LEU A 275 17.63 -7.16 -3.08
N GLY A 276 18.90 -7.26 -2.69
CA GLY A 276 19.92 -7.86 -3.55
C GLY A 276 20.32 -6.98 -4.74
N CYS A 277 20.04 -5.68 -4.68
CA CYS A 277 20.40 -4.74 -5.75
C CYS A 277 21.92 -4.53 -5.77
N THR A 278 22.61 -5.20 -6.67
CA THR A 278 24.05 -5.01 -6.92
C THR A 278 24.34 -3.78 -7.77
N GLN A 279 23.34 -3.35 -8.55
CA GLN A 279 23.42 -2.20 -9.44
C GLN A 279 22.08 -1.46 -9.39
N ALA A 280 22.13 -0.13 -9.40
CA ALA A 280 20.92 0.70 -9.38
C ALA A 280 21.02 1.82 -10.40
N LEU A 281 19.92 2.08 -11.11
CA LEU A 281 19.76 3.22 -12.00
C LEU A 281 18.64 4.13 -11.52
N VAL A 282 18.97 5.41 -11.32
CA VAL A 282 18.02 6.43 -10.89
C VAL A 282 17.54 7.26 -12.08
N LEU A 283 16.23 7.23 -12.33
CA LEU A 283 15.60 7.97 -13.42
C LEU A 283 14.96 9.27 -12.94
N GLU A 284 14.79 10.23 -13.86
CA GLU A 284 14.02 11.44 -13.59
C GLU A 284 12.51 11.08 -13.63
N PRO A 285 11.71 11.38 -12.59
CA PRO A 285 10.27 11.21 -12.66
C PRO A 285 9.63 12.25 -13.58
N LEU A 286 8.43 11.97 -14.08
CA LEU A 286 7.65 12.94 -14.86
C LEU A 286 7.40 14.22 -14.05
N ILE A 287 7.45 15.35 -14.74
CA ILE A 287 7.17 16.67 -14.15
C ILE A 287 5.66 16.85 -14.09
N GLY A 288 5.14 17.08 -12.88
CA GLY A 288 3.73 17.37 -12.64
C GLY A 288 2.84 16.13 -12.41
N GLU A 289 3.38 14.93 -12.60
CA GLU A 289 2.75 13.68 -12.18
C GLU A 289 2.89 13.53 -10.65
N GLY A 290 1.81 13.10 -9.99
CA GLY A 290 1.66 13.24 -8.53
C GLY A 290 2.48 12.25 -7.70
N THR A 291 2.71 11.05 -8.20
CA THR A 291 3.39 9.96 -7.48
C THR A 291 4.92 10.06 -7.60
N GLY A 292 5.41 10.51 -8.75
CA GLY A 292 6.83 10.43 -9.11
C GLY A 292 7.30 8.99 -9.32
N HIS A 293 6.39 8.05 -9.56
CA HIS A 293 6.71 6.63 -9.71
C HIS A 293 7.33 6.31 -11.07
N ILE A 294 8.15 5.25 -11.10
CA ILE A 294 8.81 4.77 -12.32
C ILE A 294 7.84 4.00 -13.23
N ASP A 295 6.86 3.28 -12.66
CA ASP A 295 5.85 2.51 -13.41
C ASP A 295 4.90 3.38 -14.26
N MET A 296 4.86 4.68 -13.99
CA MET A 296 4.13 5.67 -14.77
C MET A 296 4.81 6.03 -16.09
N PHE A 297 6.07 5.64 -16.30
CA PHE A 297 6.77 5.96 -17.55
C PHE A 297 7.76 4.91 -18.05
N ALA A 298 8.03 3.84 -17.30
CA ALA A 298 8.88 2.75 -17.74
C ALA A 298 8.37 1.39 -17.24
N LYS A 299 8.66 0.33 -17.99
CA LYS A 299 8.35 -1.05 -17.59
C LYS A 299 9.35 -2.03 -18.17
N LEU A 300 9.93 -2.91 -17.35
CA LEU A 300 10.65 -4.08 -17.85
C LEU A 300 9.65 -5.12 -18.35
N THR A 301 9.73 -5.46 -19.63
CA THR A 301 8.85 -6.47 -20.26
C THR A 301 9.49 -7.85 -20.31
N GLY A 302 10.80 -7.91 -20.07
CA GLY A 302 11.59 -9.12 -20.02
C GLY A 302 13.04 -8.84 -19.57
N PRO A 303 13.93 -9.84 -19.60
CA PRO A 303 15.31 -9.69 -19.15
C PRO A 303 16.14 -8.63 -19.91
N ASN A 304 15.73 -8.32 -21.15
CA ASN A 304 16.49 -7.48 -22.08
C ASN A 304 15.62 -6.47 -22.82
N THR A 305 14.39 -6.20 -22.35
CA THR A 305 13.49 -5.27 -23.04
C THR A 305 12.79 -4.38 -22.02
N MET A 306 12.79 -3.07 -22.29
CA MET A 306 12.14 -2.06 -21.47
C MET A 306 11.23 -1.20 -22.35
N LEU A 307 9.97 -1.06 -21.96
CA LEU A 307 9.11 0.01 -22.45
C LEU A 307 9.49 1.32 -21.77
N LEU A 308 9.63 2.39 -22.55
CA LEU A 308 9.87 3.74 -22.05
C LEU A 308 8.94 4.74 -22.73
N GLY A 309 8.24 5.52 -21.91
CA GLY A 309 7.31 6.54 -22.36
C GLY A 309 7.92 7.53 -23.36
N GLU A 310 7.08 8.01 -24.27
CA GLU A 310 7.39 9.08 -25.20
C GLU A 310 6.18 9.99 -25.39
N TYR A 311 6.35 11.26 -25.05
CA TYR A 311 5.40 12.31 -25.43
C TYR A 311 5.68 12.83 -26.84
N ASP A 312 4.64 13.15 -27.59
CA ASP A 312 4.83 14.05 -28.73
C ASP A 312 5.28 15.43 -28.21
N ARG A 313 6.25 16.06 -28.88
CA ARG A 313 6.79 17.37 -28.47
C ARG A 313 5.71 18.46 -28.41
N SER A 314 4.65 18.35 -29.22
CA SER A 314 3.52 19.27 -29.22
C SER A 314 2.55 19.08 -28.04
N ILE A 315 2.59 17.92 -27.39
CA ILE A 315 1.74 17.59 -26.24
C ILE A 315 2.42 18.02 -24.95
N ASP A 316 3.65 17.54 -24.71
CA ASP A 316 4.43 17.85 -23.52
C ASP A 316 5.93 17.91 -23.86
N PRO A 317 6.44 19.08 -24.27
CA PRO A 317 7.84 19.21 -24.65
C PRO A 317 8.81 19.01 -23.47
N MET A 318 8.37 19.28 -22.24
CA MET A 318 9.21 19.16 -21.04
C MET A 318 9.41 17.69 -20.69
N ASN A 319 8.32 16.93 -20.56
CA ASN A 319 8.40 15.51 -20.30
C ASN A 319 8.97 14.73 -21.51
N ARG A 320 8.76 15.18 -22.75
CA ARG A 320 9.47 14.61 -23.93
C ARG A 320 10.99 14.73 -23.79
N ALA A 321 11.51 15.91 -23.44
CA ALA A 321 12.94 16.11 -23.25
C ALA A 321 13.48 15.32 -22.05
N LEU A 322 12.67 15.15 -21.00
CA LEU A 322 13.02 14.36 -19.82
C LEU A 322 13.12 12.87 -20.14
N LEU A 323 12.12 12.30 -20.82
CA LEU A 323 12.11 10.89 -21.20
C LEU A 323 13.24 10.55 -22.17
N GLU A 324 13.68 11.51 -23.00
CA GLU A 324 14.88 11.34 -23.82
C GLU A 324 16.16 11.27 -22.99
N ARG A 325 16.29 12.08 -21.95
CA ARG A 325 17.43 11.97 -21.01
C ARG A 325 17.40 10.63 -20.26
N ASN A 326 16.21 10.17 -19.85
CA ASN A 326 16.07 8.85 -19.24
C ASN A 326 16.48 7.74 -20.21
N ALA A 327 16.08 7.80 -21.48
CA ALA A 327 16.52 6.84 -22.51
C ALA A 327 18.05 6.77 -22.60
N GLN A 328 18.72 7.93 -22.72
CA GLN A 328 20.19 8.02 -22.77
C GLN A 328 20.85 7.46 -21.50
N ARG A 329 20.27 7.70 -20.32
CA ARG A 329 20.76 7.12 -19.05
C ARG A 329 20.62 5.60 -19.03
N ILE A 330 19.50 5.08 -19.49
CA ILE A 330 19.23 3.64 -19.57
C ILE A 330 20.21 2.99 -20.54
N GLU A 331 20.41 3.55 -21.74
CA GLU A 331 21.37 3.06 -22.73
C GLU A 331 22.80 3.08 -22.20
N ALA A 332 23.24 4.18 -21.59
CA ALA A 332 24.57 4.29 -21.01
C ALA A 332 24.78 3.28 -19.87
N PHE A 333 23.77 3.09 -19.02
CA PHE A 333 23.78 2.08 -17.96
C PHE A 333 23.85 0.66 -18.52
N ALA A 334 23.07 0.36 -19.56
CA ALA A 334 23.10 -0.95 -20.23
C ALA A 334 24.48 -1.23 -20.84
N GLN A 335 25.07 -0.25 -21.53
CA GLN A 335 26.42 -0.34 -22.11
C GLN A 335 27.49 -0.57 -21.04
N GLN A 336 27.47 0.20 -19.95
CA GLN A 336 28.44 0.06 -18.84
C GLN A 336 28.39 -1.33 -18.20
N ASN A 337 27.21 -1.96 -18.20
CA ASN A 337 26.98 -3.27 -17.59
C ASN A 337 26.99 -4.43 -18.61
N ASN A 338 27.39 -4.18 -19.87
CA ASN A 338 27.34 -5.16 -20.97
C ASN A 338 25.97 -5.87 -21.07
N TRP A 339 24.90 -5.11 -20.85
CA TRP A 339 23.52 -5.59 -20.93
C TRP A 339 22.96 -5.32 -22.33
N PRO A 340 22.56 -6.36 -23.09
CA PRO A 340 21.90 -6.16 -24.38
C PRO A 340 20.45 -5.71 -24.22
N LEU A 341 20.21 -4.60 -23.51
CA LEU A 341 18.88 -4.03 -23.34
C LEU A 341 18.41 -3.34 -24.63
N GLU A 342 17.18 -3.64 -25.01
CA GLU A 342 16.40 -2.92 -26.01
C GLU A 342 15.37 -2.00 -25.33
N ILE A 343 15.30 -0.75 -25.78
CA ILE A 343 14.29 0.20 -25.33
C ILE A 343 13.23 0.34 -26.43
N VAL A 344 12.02 -0.09 -26.13
CA VAL A 344 10.84 0.13 -26.98
C VAL A 344 10.12 1.38 -26.51
N ARG A 345 9.93 2.36 -27.40
CA ARG A 345 9.23 3.61 -27.05
C ARG A 345 7.72 3.40 -27.11
N ILE A 346 7.00 3.91 -26.11
CA ILE A 346 5.54 3.81 -26.03
C ILE A 346 4.92 5.21 -25.93
N PRO A 347 3.89 5.55 -26.73
CA PRO A 347 3.27 6.87 -26.67
C PRO A 347 2.68 7.15 -25.29
N MET A 348 2.78 8.39 -24.84
CA MET A 348 2.08 8.87 -23.65
C MET A 348 0.93 9.80 -24.04
N PRO A 349 -0.33 9.49 -23.66
CA PRO A 349 -1.45 10.41 -23.80
C PRO A 349 -1.23 11.72 -23.06
N ALA A 350 -1.90 12.78 -23.51
CA ALA A 350 -1.78 14.10 -22.89
C ALA A 350 -2.20 14.08 -21.42
N PRO A 351 -1.47 14.75 -20.51
CA PRO A 351 -1.92 14.95 -19.14
C PRO A 351 -3.30 15.62 -19.13
N ARG A 352 -4.18 15.18 -18.22
CA ARG A 352 -5.54 15.71 -18.10
C ARG A 352 -5.53 17.00 -17.28
N ARG A 353 -6.57 17.82 -17.47
CA ARG A 353 -6.77 19.06 -16.68
C ARG A 353 -6.95 18.80 -15.18
N SER A 354 -7.42 17.61 -14.81
CA SER A 354 -7.52 17.14 -13.42
C SER A 354 -6.17 16.94 -12.74
N GLY A 355 -5.08 16.83 -13.52
CA GLY A 355 -3.76 16.45 -13.03
C GLY A 355 -3.44 14.96 -13.23
N ALA A 356 -4.33 14.17 -13.83
CA ALA A 356 -4.09 12.76 -14.14
C ALA A 356 -3.13 12.58 -15.33
N TYR A 357 -2.27 11.55 -15.25
CA TYR A 357 -1.29 11.19 -16.28
C TYR A 357 -1.56 9.78 -16.82
N PRO A 358 -2.46 9.63 -17.82
CA PRO A 358 -2.68 8.34 -18.47
C PRO A 358 -1.37 7.75 -19.02
N SER A 359 -1.09 6.51 -18.64
CA SER A 359 0.22 5.89 -18.80
C SER A 359 0.06 4.42 -19.18
N TYR A 360 0.31 4.10 -20.45
CA TYR A 360 0.23 2.72 -20.94
C TYR A 360 1.28 1.79 -20.33
N THR A 361 2.38 2.32 -19.79
CA THR A 361 3.40 1.54 -19.07
C THR A 361 2.88 0.95 -17.76
N ASN A 362 1.78 1.48 -17.23
CA ASN A 362 1.17 1.04 -15.98
C ASN A 362 0.33 -0.25 -16.18
N SER A 363 0.94 -1.25 -16.81
CA SER A 363 0.36 -2.57 -17.11
C SER A 363 0.83 -3.65 -16.13
N LEU A 364 0.14 -4.79 -16.12
CA LEU A 364 0.51 -5.96 -15.33
C LEU A 364 0.92 -7.12 -16.25
N ILE A 365 2.01 -7.80 -15.92
CA ILE A 365 2.38 -9.10 -16.51
C ILE A 365 1.92 -10.22 -15.57
N VAL A 366 1.14 -11.17 -16.09
CA VAL A 366 0.69 -12.37 -15.37
C VAL A 366 0.99 -13.60 -16.23
N ASN A 367 2.13 -14.23 -15.99
CA ASN A 367 2.62 -15.35 -16.80
C ASN A 367 2.67 -14.98 -18.29
N ASP A 368 1.85 -15.60 -19.13
CA ASP A 368 1.74 -15.37 -20.58
C ASP A 368 0.68 -14.31 -20.95
N LEU A 369 0.14 -13.55 -19.99
CA LEU A 369 -0.85 -12.50 -20.21
C LEU A 369 -0.28 -11.13 -19.82
N VAL A 370 -0.52 -10.12 -20.65
CA VAL A 370 -0.22 -8.71 -20.35
C VAL A 370 -1.53 -7.92 -20.33
N ILE A 371 -1.86 -7.33 -19.19
CA ILE A 371 -3.08 -6.52 -19.01
C ILE A 371 -2.69 -5.04 -19.06
N VAL A 372 -3.09 -4.37 -20.14
CA VAL A 372 -2.69 -3.00 -20.46
C VAL A 372 -3.86 -2.03 -20.21
N PRO A 373 -3.67 -0.93 -19.45
CA PRO A 373 -4.71 0.08 -19.32
C PRO A 373 -4.94 0.77 -20.68
N ILE A 374 -6.20 1.04 -21.02
CA ILE A 374 -6.57 1.92 -22.13
C ILE A 374 -7.36 3.11 -21.62
N TYR A 375 -7.37 4.16 -22.44
CA TYR A 375 -7.99 5.43 -22.11
C TYR A 375 -8.93 5.85 -23.23
N PRO A 376 -10.18 5.38 -23.26
CA PRO A 376 -11.15 5.73 -24.29
C PRO A 376 -11.31 7.23 -24.53
N SER A 377 -11.15 8.06 -23.49
CA SER A 377 -11.10 9.52 -23.56
C SER A 377 -9.98 10.10 -24.44
N GLN A 378 -8.92 9.32 -24.70
CA GLN A 378 -7.77 9.66 -25.53
C GLN A 378 -7.38 8.49 -26.47
N ARG A 379 -8.39 7.89 -27.10
CA ARG A 379 -8.27 6.69 -27.96
C ARG A 379 -7.23 6.82 -29.08
N GLN A 380 -6.89 8.03 -29.53
CA GLN A 380 -5.95 8.24 -30.63
C GLN A 380 -4.54 7.65 -30.39
N PHE A 381 -4.15 7.39 -29.13
CA PHE A 381 -2.85 6.80 -28.81
C PHE A 381 -2.88 5.27 -28.68
N GLN A 382 -4.07 4.66 -28.66
CA GLN A 382 -4.23 3.24 -28.31
C GLN A 382 -3.54 2.30 -29.32
N SER A 383 -3.68 2.57 -30.63
CA SER A 383 -3.05 1.73 -31.66
C SER A 383 -1.53 1.70 -31.54
N GLN A 384 -0.92 2.87 -31.36
CA GLN A 384 0.54 2.97 -31.20
C GLN A 384 1.01 2.31 -29.90
N ALA A 385 0.22 2.38 -28.83
CA ALA A 385 0.53 1.66 -27.60
C ALA A 385 0.46 0.14 -27.81
N GLN A 386 -0.55 -0.36 -28.52
CA GLN A 386 -0.66 -1.77 -28.88
C GLN A 386 0.55 -2.25 -29.68
N ASP A 387 0.99 -1.48 -30.67
CA ASP A 387 2.16 -1.81 -31.49
C ASP A 387 3.44 -1.91 -30.64
N ALA A 388 3.64 -0.96 -29.73
CA ALA A 388 4.77 -0.99 -28.80
C ALA A 388 4.73 -2.21 -27.87
N TYR A 389 3.56 -2.64 -27.40
CA TYR A 389 3.43 -3.88 -26.63
C TYR A 389 3.70 -5.13 -27.47
N GLN A 390 3.29 -5.15 -28.73
CA GLN A 390 3.57 -6.26 -29.65
C GLN A 390 5.07 -6.36 -30.00
N GLU A 391 5.78 -5.23 -30.04
CA GLU A 391 7.23 -5.18 -30.22
C GLU A 391 7.97 -5.62 -28.94
N ALA A 392 7.52 -5.13 -27.78
CA ALA A 392 8.20 -5.36 -26.50
C ALA A 392 7.99 -6.75 -25.89
N PHE A 393 7.02 -7.52 -26.39
CA PHE A 393 6.73 -8.88 -25.94
C PHE A 393 6.83 -9.87 -27.09
N SER A 394 7.29 -11.09 -26.78
CA SER A 394 7.22 -12.18 -27.75
C SER A 394 5.76 -12.53 -28.09
N ASN A 395 5.53 -13.13 -29.26
CA ASN A 395 4.23 -13.61 -29.71
C ASN A 395 3.62 -14.74 -28.83
N LEU A 396 4.31 -15.16 -27.77
CA LEU A 396 3.81 -16.08 -26.76
C LEU A 396 2.92 -15.40 -25.72
N TYR A 397 2.94 -14.07 -25.65
CA TYR A 397 2.10 -13.31 -24.72
C TYR A 397 0.78 -12.91 -25.36
N GLU A 398 -0.31 -13.10 -24.63
CA GLU A 398 -1.60 -12.51 -24.94
C GLU A 398 -1.64 -11.09 -24.37
N ILE A 399 -1.95 -10.10 -25.20
CA ILE A 399 -2.10 -8.70 -24.78
C ILE A 399 -3.58 -8.38 -24.72
N VAL A 400 -4.07 -8.03 -23.54
CA VAL A 400 -5.47 -7.63 -23.30
C VAL A 400 -5.54 -6.22 -22.75
N PHE A 401 -6.66 -5.55 -22.97
CA PHE A 401 -6.87 -4.16 -22.62
C PHE A 401 -8.00 -4.00 -21.61
N ILE A 402 -7.85 -3.07 -20.67
CA ILE A 402 -8.87 -2.72 -19.68
C ILE A 402 -9.07 -1.20 -19.61
N ASP A 403 -10.32 -0.75 -19.58
CA ASP A 403 -10.62 0.67 -19.44
C ASP A 403 -10.18 1.18 -18.06
N ALA A 404 -9.25 2.13 -18.07
CA ALA A 404 -8.69 2.75 -16.88
C ALA A 404 -8.99 4.26 -16.80
N ASP A 405 -9.94 4.79 -17.60
CA ASP A 405 -10.24 6.22 -17.66
C ASP A 405 -10.66 6.81 -16.31
N LEU A 406 -11.34 6.03 -15.47
CA LEU A 406 -11.82 6.48 -14.16
C LEU A 406 -10.75 6.34 -13.09
N ILE A 407 -10.08 5.19 -13.00
CA ILE A 407 -9.09 4.93 -11.95
C ILE A 407 -7.85 5.84 -12.09
N ILE A 408 -7.48 6.21 -13.32
CA ILE A 408 -6.32 7.08 -13.55
C ILE A 408 -6.51 8.49 -13.01
N GLU A 409 -7.75 8.94 -12.81
CA GLU A 409 -8.03 10.22 -12.14
C GLU A 409 -7.54 10.23 -10.68
N MET A 410 -7.33 9.04 -10.11
CA MET A 410 -6.79 8.85 -8.78
C MET A 410 -5.25 8.65 -8.79
N GLY A 411 -4.59 8.79 -9.95
CA GLY A 411 -3.12 8.83 -10.03
C GLY A 411 -2.42 7.50 -10.34
N GLY A 412 -3.16 6.44 -10.67
CA GLY A 412 -2.59 5.14 -11.04
C GLY A 412 -3.56 4.28 -11.87
N ALA A 413 -3.09 3.16 -12.42
CA ALA A 413 -3.91 2.22 -13.19
C ALA A 413 -3.57 0.76 -12.85
N VAL A 414 -3.45 -0.12 -13.86
CA VAL A 414 -3.40 -1.58 -13.69
C VAL A 414 -2.25 -2.02 -12.82
N HIS A 415 -1.05 -1.51 -13.08
CA HIS A 415 0.12 -1.86 -12.29
C HIS A 415 -0.02 -1.37 -10.84
N CYS A 416 -0.51 -0.14 -10.63
CA CYS A 416 -0.68 0.44 -9.30
C CYS A 416 -1.70 -0.30 -8.42
N THR A 417 -2.70 -0.95 -9.02
CA THR A 417 -3.75 -1.67 -8.28
C THR A 417 -3.45 -3.15 -8.04
N THR A 418 -2.25 -3.62 -8.38
CA THR A 418 -1.90 -5.06 -8.36
C THR A 418 -0.52 -5.29 -7.76
N MET A 419 -0.33 -6.43 -7.10
CA MET A 419 0.99 -6.91 -6.65
C MET A 419 1.17 -8.39 -7.01
N GLY A 420 2.25 -8.72 -7.72
CA GLY A 420 2.55 -10.09 -8.13
C GLY A 420 3.33 -10.87 -7.06
N PHE A 421 2.98 -12.13 -6.86
CA PHE A 421 3.72 -13.09 -6.05
C PHE A 421 4.30 -14.16 -6.96
N VAL A 422 5.61 -14.38 -6.88
CA VAL A 422 6.28 -15.40 -7.70
C VAL A 422 6.12 -16.78 -7.06
N GLN A 423 6.09 -17.79 -7.93
CA GLN A 423 6.08 -19.20 -7.56
C GLN A 423 7.33 -19.54 -6.73
N ALA A 424 7.16 -19.56 -5.42
CA ALA A 424 8.17 -20.03 -4.50
C ALA A 424 7.66 -21.35 -3.90
N PRO A 425 8.47 -22.42 -3.88
CA PRO A 425 8.01 -23.79 -3.57
C PRO A 425 7.34 -24.00 -2.20
N ASN A 426 7.27 -22.95 -1.36
CA ASN A 426 6.76 -22.98 0.00
C ASN A 426 5.70 -21.90 0.31
N LEU A 427 5.14 -21.18 -0.68
CA LEU A 427 3.90 -20.39 -0.46
C LEU A 427 2.69 -21.35 -0.45
N VAL A 428 2.70 -22.28 0.50
CA VAL A 428 1.62 -23.25 0.67
C VAL A 428 0.65 -22.66 1.68
N ASP A 429 -0.57 -22.37 1.24
CA ASP A 429 -1.71 -22.14 2.13
C ASP A 429 -1.80 -23.32 3.12
N PRO A 430 -1.72 -23.12 4.45
CA PRO A 430 -1.85 -24.19 5.41
C PRO A 430 -3.24 -24.84 5.27
N ALA A 431 -3.30 -25.92 4.48
CA ALA A 431 -4.52 -26.62 4.12
C ALA A 431 -5.47 -26.80 5.32
N GLY A 432 -6.62 -26.12 5.28
CA GLY A 432 -7.77 -26.42 6.11
C GLY A 432 -7.69 -26.01 7.59
N GLN A 433 -6.89 -25.01 7.95
CA GLN A 433 -7.08 -24.29 9.21
C GLN A 433 -7.71 -22.93 8.93
N ASP A 434 -8.78 -22.59 9.65
CA ASP A 434 -9.32 -21.23 9.72
C ASP A 434 -8.25 -20.32 10.34
N THR A 435 -7.35 -19.83 9.49
CA THR A 435 -6.27 -18.93 9.85
C THR A 435 -6.58 -17.56 9.27
N THR A 436 -7.75 -16.99 9.57
CA THR A 436 -7.99 -15.55 9.48
C THR A 436 -7.03 -14.86 10.46
N PRO A 437 -5.88 -14.31 10.02
CA PRO A 437 -4.95 -13.65 10.91
C PRO A 437 -5.55 -12.30 11.24
N ARG A 438 -6.03 -12.12 12.48
CA ARG A 438 -6.62 -10.86 12.93
C ARG A 438 -5.61 -9.72 12.81
N LEU A 439 -5.90 -8.77 11.94
CA LEU A 439 -5.43 -7.40 12.08
C LEU A 439 -5.77 -6.88 13.49
N PRO A 440 -4.99 -5.95 14.07
CA PRO A 440 -5.33 -5.28 15.34
C PRO A 440 -6.74 -4.69 15.39
N GLU A 441 -7.39 -4.54 14.24
CA GLU A 441 -8.77 -4.07 14.12
C GLU A 441 -9.85 -5.07 14.54
N ASP A 442 -9.61 -6.38 14.48
CA ASP A 442 -10.63 -7.38 14.89
C ASP A 442 -10.82 -7.45 16.42
N SER A 443 -10.00 -6.69 17.16
CA SER A 443 -10.07 -6.44 18.59
C SER A 443 -10.55 -5.04 18.96
N LEU A 444 -10.92 -4.22 17.95
CA LEU A 444 -11.47 -2.88 18.12
C LEU A 444 -13.02 -2.86 18.23
N MET A 445 -13.68 -4.03 18.17
CA MET A 445 -15.08 -4.28 18.58
C MET A 445 -15.30 -5.77 18.92
N PRO A 446 -15.46 -6.23 20.19
CA PRO A 446 -15.96 -7.57 20.48
C PRO A 446 -17.41 -7.55 20.96
N SER A 447 -18.27 -8.23 20.19
CA SER A 447 -19.55 -8.76 20.65
C SER A 447 -19.36 -9.82 21.75
N LEU A 448 -20.30 -9.83 22.69
CA LEU A 448 -20.41 -10.70 23.87
C LEU A 448 -20.44 -12.20 23.53
N ASP A 449 -19.56 -12.97 24.17
CA ASP A 449 -19.92 -14.09 25.08
C ASP A 449 -18.71 -15.01 25.32
N ASN A 450 -18.10 -14.94 26.52
CA ASN A 450 -18.05 -16.08 27.47
C ASN A 450 -17.29 -15.73 28.77
N THR A 451 -18.03 -15.76 29.88
CA THR A 451 -17.69 -16.07 31.28
C THR A 451 -16.22 -15.98 31.81
N SER A 452 -15.93 -14.89 32.53
CA SER A 452 -15.02 -14.84 33.70
C SER A 452 -15.50 -13.74 34.67
N SER A 453 -15.49 -13.99 35.97
CA SER A 453 -16.06 -13.11 37.01
C SER A 453 -15.49 -11.68 36.98
N SER A 454 -16.33 -10.70 36.65
CA SER A 454 -15.96 -9.29 36.50
C SER A 454 -16.06 -8.50 37.83
N LEU A 455 -15.05 -7.69 38.16
CA LEU A 455 -15.07 -6.78 39.32
C LEU A 455 -15.64 -5.41 38.91
N ILE A 456 -16.78 -5.00 39.46
CA ILE A 456 -17.51 -3.80 39.03
C ILE A 456 -17.51 -2.70 40.10
N PHE A 457 -17.17 -1.47 39.71
CA PHE A 457 -17.22 -0.24 40.52
C PHE A 457 -18.12 0.79 39.82
N SER A 458 -19.06 1.44 40.52
CA SER A 458 -20.07 2.31 39.87
C SER A 458 -20.35 3.60 40.62
N SER A 459 -20.69 4.65 39.88
CA SER A 459 -21.33 5.87 40.37
C SER A 459 -22.75 5.94 39.80
N ASN A 460 -23.74 6.04 40.70
CA ASN A 460 -25.16 6.07 40.35
C ASN A 460 -25.82 7.40 40.78
N THR A 461 -25.01 8.44 40.99
CA THR A 461 -25.51 9.78 41.37
C THR A 461 -25.63 10.63 40.13
N ALA A 462 -26.85 11.05 39.81
CA ALA A 462 -27.10 11.86 38.61
C ALA A 462 -26.42 13.23 38.69
N LYS A 463 -25.81 13.68 37.58
CA LYS A 463 -25.18 15.00 37.45
C LYS A 463 -25.68 15.71 36.19
N SER A 464 -26.03 16.99 36.34
CA SER A 464 -26.44 17.83 35.22
C SER A 464 -25.23 18.19 34.36
N ILE A 465 -25.32 17.95 33.05
CA ILE A 465 -24.37 18.41 32.03
C ILE A 465 -24.86 19.79 31.58
N PRO A 466 -24.11 20.88 31.82
CA PRO A 466 -24.49 22.22 31.39
C PRO A 466 -24.21 22.42 29.90
N ASP A 467 -25.05 23.21 29.24
CA ASP A 467 -24.86 23.72 27.88
C ASP A 467 -23.52 24.43 27.72
N LEU A 468 -22.76 24.06 26.67
CA LEU A 468 -21.41 24.57 26.39
C LEU A 468 -20.52 24.60 27.65
N GLY A 469 -20.35 23.45 28.29
CA GLY A 469 -19.57 23.34 29.52
C GLY A 469 -19.12 21.91 29.82
N GLU A 470 -18.55 21.70 31.01
CA GLU A 470 -17.95 20.43 31.38
C GLU A 470 -18.38 19.96 32.77
N ILE A 471 -18.43 18.64 32.97
CA ILE A 471 -18.62 18.02 34.28
C ILE A 471 -17.61 16.92 34.54
N TYR A 472 -17.37 16.69 35.84
CA TYR A 472 -16.49 15.64 36.35
C TYR A 472 -17.24 14.73 37.31
N ASP A 473 -17.06 13.42 37.18
CA ASP A 473 -17.51 12.45 38.19
C ASP A 473 -16.46 11.39 38.49
N ARG A 474 -16.32 10.99 39.75
CA ARG A 474 -15.16 10.22 40.23
C ARG A 474 -15.56 8.91 40.91
N ILE A 475 -14.87 7.82 40.54
CA ILE A 475 -14.92 6.51 41.20
C ILE A 475 -13.50 6.16 41.68
N THR A 476 -13.37 5.65 42.90
CA THR A 476 -12.09 5.15 43.42
C THR A 476 -12.06 3.62 43.36
N VAL A 477 -11.06 3.05 42.69
CA VAL A 477 -10.89 1.60 42.49
C VAL A 477 -9.82 1.05 43.44
N SER A 478 -10.10 -0.11 44.05
CA SER A 478 -9.17 -0.85 44.91
C SER A 478 -9.30 -2.36 44.67
N ILE A 479 -8.24 -2.99 44.18
CA ILE A 479 -8.15 -4.39 43.77
C ILE A 479 -6.86 -4.98 44.34
N ASP A 480 -6.97 -6.13 45.02
CA ASP A 480 -5.87 -6.74 45.77
C ASP A 480 -4.80 -7.41 44.89
N ASN A 481 -5.19 -8.03 43.76
CA ASN A 481 -4.29 -8.75 42.85
C ASN A 481 -4.39 -8.21 41.40
N PRO A 482 -3.98 -6.96 41.12
CA PRO A 482 -4.19 -6.31 39.82
C PRO A 482 -3.47 -7.01 38.65
N ASP A 483 -2.44 -7.80 38.91
CA ASP A 483 -1.71 -8.58 37.89
C ASP A 483 -2.53 -9.75 37.35
N THR A 484 -3.57 -10.17 38.07
CA THR A 484 -4.48 -11.26 37.65
C THR A 484 -5.67 -10.75 36.82
N LEU A 485 -5.83 -9.43 36.71
CA LEU A 485 -6.90 -8.83 35.93
C LEU A 485 -6.66 -8.99 34.44
N SER A 486 -7.77 -8.96 33.70
CA SER A 486 -7.76 -8.88 32.26
C SER A 486 -6.88 -7.73 31.75
N ASP A 487 -6.37 -7.85 30.53
CA ASP A 487 -5.71 -6.77 29.82
C ASP A 487 -6.71 -5.71 29.34
N ARG A 488 -7.99 -5.81 29.70
CA ARG A 488 -9.06 -4.87 29.38
C ARG A 488 -9.97 -4.64 30.58
N PHE A 489 -10.56 -3.46 30.65
CA PHE A 489 -11.64 -3.13 31.56
C PHE A 489 -12.75 -2.41 30.79
N GLN A 490 -13.97 -2.42 31.29
CA GLN A 490 -15.12 -1.81 30.63
C GLN A 490 -15.53 -0.53 31.35
N VAL A 491 -15.97 0.48 30.61
CA VAL A 491 -16.73 1.62 31.13
C VAL A 491 -18.15 1.53 30.60
N LYS A 492 -19.14 1.44 31.47
CA LYS A 492 -20.55 1.59 31.07
C LYS A 492 -21.03 2.94 31.51
N LEU A 493 -21.72 3.70 30.67
CA LEU A 493 -22.38 4.93 31.08
C LEU A 493 -23.76 5.06 30.48
N LYS A 494 -24.62 5.75 31.23
CA LYS A 494 -25.97 6.11 30.82
C LYS A 494 -26.18 7.60 31.04
N LEU A 495 -26.45 8.32 29.96
CA LEU A 495 -26.77 9.74 29.99
C LEU A 495 -27.90 10.08 29.01
N SER A 496 -28.52 11.24 29.21
CA SER A 496 -29.44 11.85 28.27
C SER A 496 -28.94 13.25 27.91
N HIS A 497 -28.95 13.63 26.63
CA HIS A 497 -28.57 14.95 26.14
C HIS A 497 -29.51 15.37 25.01
N GLY A 498 -29.78 16.67 24.85
CA GLY A 498 -30.62 17.17 23.75
C GLY A 498 -30.05 16.82 22.36
N TYR A 499 -28.73 16.88 22.23
CA TYR A 499 -28.00 16.42 21.06
C TYR A 499 -26.65 15.80 21.49
N PRO A 500 -26.56 14.48 21.74
CA PRO A 500 -25.33 13.82 22.20
C PRO A 500 -24.17 13.94 21.22
N SER A 501 -24.42 14.31 19.97
CA SER A 501 -23.41 14.58 18.95
C SER A 501 -22.51 15.77 19.27
N ASP A 502 -22.87 16.57 20.27
CA ASP A 502 -22.05 17.69 20.76
C ASP A 502 -21.15 17.30 21.92
N LEU A 503 -21.31 16.08 22.45
CA LEU A 503 -20.56 15.64 23.60
C LEU A 503 -19.18 15.08 23.23
N ARG A 504 -18.19 15.40 24.07
CA ARG A 504 -16.95 14.64 24.23
C ARG A 504 -16.90 14.07 25.64
N ILE A 505 -16.66 12.78 25.74
CA ILE A 505 -16.61 12.05 27.00
C ILE A 505 -15.24 11.40 27.11
N SER A 506 -14.54 11.70 28.19
CA SER A 506 -13.20 11.21 28.48
C SER A 506 -13.11 10.60 29.87
N LEU A 507 -12.18 9.68 30.06
CA LEU A 507 -11.86 9.08 31.33
C LEU A 507 -10.42 9.43 31.71
N LEU A 508 -10.26 10.05 32.87
CA LEU A 508 -8.99 10.53 33.39
C LEU A 508 -8.50 9.60 34.49
N HIS A 509 -7.27 9.10 34.35
CA HIS A 509 -6.59 8.32 35.40
C HIS A 509 -5.08 8.49 35.30
N GLN A 510 -4.42 8.78 36.43
CA GLN A 510 -2.95 8.91 36.53
C GLN A 510 -2.34 9.81 35.44
N ASN A 511 -2.94 10.98 35.17
CA ASN A 511 -2.53 11.95 34.14
C ASN A 511 -2.63 11.46 32.69
N GLN A 512 -3.32 10.35 32.43
CA GLN A 512 -3.72 9.92 31.09
C GLN A 512 -5.20 10.22 30.87
N GLU A 513 -5.53 10.67 29.67
CA GLU A 513 -6.91 10.87 29.21
C GLU A 513 -7.26 9.80 28.17
N ILE A 514 -8.37 9.11 28.40
CA ILE A 514 -8.91 8.09 27.50
C ILE A 514 -10.24 8.61 26.97
N VAL A 515 -10.26 9.10 25.74
CA VAL A 515 -11.48 9.59 25.10
C VAL A 515 -12.39 8.40 24.79
N LEU A 516 -13.57 8.35 25.40
CA LEU A 516 -14.55 7.28 25.24
C LEU A 516 -15.50 7.57 24.07
N TYR A 517 -15.95 8.81 23.96
CA TYR A 517 -16.92 9.25 22.98
C TYR A 517 -16.53 10.67 22.54
N ASN A 518 -16.60 10.96 21.25
CA ASN A 518 -16.26 12.28 20.75
C ASN A 518 -17.10 12.57 19.51
N ARG A 519 -18.31 13.07 19.74
CA ARG A 519 -19.30 13.39 18.72
C ARG A 519 -19.75 12.15 17.91
N ASP A 520 -20.96 12.20 17.39
CA ASP A 520 -21.55 11.18 16.51
C ASP A 520 -22.48 11.90 15.51
N ASN A 521 -23.04 11.20 14.53
CA ASN A 521 -24.06 11.72 13.60
C ASN A 521 -25.46 11.17 13.93
N SER A 522 -25.69 10.80 15.18
CA SER A 522 -26.94 10.17 15.63
C SER A 522 -27.93 11.21 16.16
N ASN A 523 -29.22 11.03 15.85
CA ASN A 523 -30.31 11.88 16.38
C ASN A 523 -30.92 11.32 17.68
N SER A 524 -30.23 10.41 18.38
CA SER A 524 -30.71 9.87 19.66
C SER A 524 -30.51 10.90 20.77
N THR A 525 -31.46 11.07 21.69
CA THR A 525 -31.32 11.92 22.88
C THR A 525 -30.84 11.15 24.12
N GLU A 526 -30.79 9.82 24.02
CA GLU A 526 -30.29 8.94 25.07
C GLU A 526 -29.01 8.23 24.59
N LEU A 527 -28.01 8.21 25.45
CA LEU A 527 -26.73 7.56 25.22
C LEU A 527 -26.48 6.55 26.34
N GLU A 528 -26.77 5.28 26.03
CA GLU A 528 -26.38 4.13 26.85
C GLU A 528 -25.27 3.40 26.08
N LYS A 529 -24.04 3.46 26.59
CA LYS A 529 -22.84 2.99 25.90
C LYS A 529 -21.98 2.15 26.83
N ASP A 530 -21.46 1.07 26.28
CA ASP A 530 -20.50 0.17 26.89
C ASP A 530 -19.17 0.28 26.12
N PHE A 531 -18.17 0.91 26.73
CA PHE A 531 -16.82 1.04 26.19
C PHE A 531 -15.93 -0.07 26.76
N VAL A 532 -15.12 -0.71 25.92
CA VAL A 532 -14.11 -1.70 26.36
C VAL A 532 -12.74 -1.11 26.11
N ILE A 533 -11.98 -0.89 27.18
CA ILE A 533 -10.71 -0.15 27.18
C ILE A 533 -9.58 -1.14 27.47
N ALA A 534 -8.56 -1.16 26.62
CA ALA A 534 -7.34 -1.91 26.90
C ALA A 534 -6.56 -1.28 28.05
N ARG A 535 -6.12 -2.10 29.00
CA ARG A 535 -5.23 -1.71 30.09
C ARG A 535 -3.80 -1.58 29.53
N PRO A 536 -3.16 -0.40 29.64
CA PRO A 536 -1.76 -0.22 29.24
C PRO A 536 -0.81 -1.17 29.98
N GLN A 537 0.37 -1.47 29.41
CA GLN A 537 1.38 -2.28 30.12
C GLN A 537 1.91 -1.51 31.35
N ASN A 538 2.05 -2.21 32.50
CA ASN A 538 2.39 -1.63 33.81
C ASN A 538 1.35 -0.68 34.42
N TYR A 539 0.12 -0.71 33.92
CA TYR A 539 -0.96 0.15 34.39
C TYR A 539 -1.56 -0.36 35.71
N ASN A 540 -1.48 0.47 36.75
CA ASN A 540 -2.08 0.18 38.04
C ASN A 540 -3.56 0.61 38.04
N PRO A 541 -4.54 -0.31 38.10
CA PRO A 541 -5.96 0.03 38.07
C PRO A 541 -6.45 0.71 39.35
N ASN A 542 -5.67 0.67 40.43
CA ASN A 542 -6.03 1.24 41.71
C ASN A 542 -5.83 2.75 41.74
N GLY A 543 -6.79 3.44 42.35
CA GLY A 543 -6.79 4.90 42.48
C GLY A 543 -8.04 5.55 41.93
N ASP A 544 -7.98 6.87 41.77
CA ASP A 544 -9.11 7.68 41.34
C ASP A 544 -9.25 7.67 39.82
N TRP A 545 -10.44 7.38 39.35
CA TRP A 545 -10.87 7.47 37.96
C TRP A 545 -11.93 8.55 37.83
N THR A 546 -11.73 9.51 36.93
CA THR A 546 -12.64 10.63 36.74
C THR A 546 -13.20 10.63 35.33
N LEU A 547 -14.52 10.49 35.19
CA LEU A 547 -15.23 10.73 33.94
C LEU A 547 -15.39 12.25 33.74
N LEU A 548 -14.92 12.74 32.60
CA LEU A 548 -15.10 14.10 32.10
C LEU A 548 -16.12 14.04 30.95
N ILE A 549 -17.16 14.87 31.01
CA ILE A 549 -18.10 15.07 29.90
C ILE A 549 -18.08 16.56 29.56
N GLU A 550 -17.76 16.87 28.32
CA GLU A 550 -17.73 18.20 27.72
C GLU A 550 -18.88 18.29 26.72
N ASP A 551 -19.69 19.34 26.83
CA ASP A 551 -20.60 19.78 25.77
C ASP A 551 -19.89 20.85 24.94
N LEU A 552 -19.69 20.56 23.66
CA LEU A 552 -18.83 21.35 22.77
C LEU A 552 -19.60 22.39 21.96
N GLU A 553 -20.93 22.31 21.91
CA GLU A 553 -21.78 23.28 21.22
C GLU A 553 -22.81 23.87 22.16
N ALA A 554 -23.41 25.00 21.75
CA ALA A 554 -24.42 25.68 22.54
C ALA A 554 -25.81 25.32 22.01
N GLN A 555 -26.76 24.98 22.89
CA GLN A 555 -28.24 24.92 22.78
C GLN A 555 -28.83 23.77 23.59
N ASP A 556 -28.04 22.77 23.95
CA ASP A 556 -28.49 21.52 24.53
C ASP A 556 -27.98 21.37 25.96
N ASN A 557 -28.72 20.64 26.79
CA ASN A 557 -28.26 20.28 28.14
C ASN A 557 -28.49 18.78 28.31
N GLY A 558 -27.87 18.21 29.34
CA GLY A 558 -28.10 16.81 29.65
C GLY A 558 -27.94 16.44 31.10
N VAL A 559 -28.00 15.14 31.34
CA VAL A 559 -27.83 14.51 32.65
C VAL A 559 -27.06 13.22 32.47
N LEU A 560 -25.91 13.11 33.13
CA LEU A 560 -25.27 11.83 33.40
C LEU A 560 -26.07 11.13 34.50
N ALA A 561 -26.68 9.98 34.19
CA ALA A 561 -27.46 9.23 35.17
C ALA A 561 -26.58 8.30 36.01
N SER A 562 -25.69 7.54 35.36
CA SER A 562 -24.75 6.64 36.01
C SER A 562 -23.58 6.27 35.11
N TRP A 563 -22.49 5.80 35.71
CA TRP A 563 -21.41 5.11 35.01
C TRP A 563 -20.69 4.09 35.90
N SER A 564 -19.97 3.15 35.30
CA SER A 564 -19.25 2.09 36.02
C SER A 564 -18.00 1.65 35.30
N LEU A 565 -17.04 1.10 36.06
CA LEU A 565 -15.84 0.42 35.61
C LEU A 565 -15.95 -1.07 35.94
N SER A 566 -15.58 -1.93 34.99
CA SER A 566 -15.57 -3.39 35.18
C SER A 566 -14.22 -3.97 34.77
N PHE A 567 -13.49 -4.59 35.69
CA PHE A 567 -12.17 -5.19 35.44
C PHE A 567 -12.23 -6.72 35.33
#